data_AF-A0A101GDV0-F1
#
_entry.id   AF-A0A101GDV0-F1
#
_cell.length_a   1.000
_cell.length_b   1.000
_cell.length_c   1.000
_cell.angle_alpha   90.00
_cell.angle_beta   90.00
_cell.angle_gamma   90.00
#
_symmetry.space_group_name_H-M   'P 1'
#
loop_
_entity.id
_entity.type
_entity.pdbx_description
1 polymer ?
#
loop_
_entity_poly.entity_id
_entity_poly.type
_entity_poly.pdbx_seq_one_letter_code
_entity_poly.pdbx_strand_id
1 'polypeptide(L)'
;MKINTSKNHSFRKKSDFKNLFKIMKICIFLLLAFSFQMMATNTNAQDAIIELKSNSLTVSQLISEIEKQTDYLVVYSNREVDTNRKINFKQNSDKVSSYLNEAFSNTDIGYDFENNYIVLSKKAHQNATWIAELIRTAQQQKRTITGKVTDEAGEPVIGANIIEKGTTNGTVTDVDGNFSLQVAENAVLQISYIGYLPQDINTSNKTTFNIVLVEDTKALEELVVIGYGTARKIDLTGSISSLGGDQLRMKSTPQLSSQMQGQMAGVQITRSSGDPSAGATIRVRGVTTMSTNDPLVIVDGIPGTLTDIAPEDVRDIQVLKDAASAAIYGSRAAAGVILVTTKRAQNNEFHLSYNGEYSIDAPTAKPKFANAVQWMSGINELAFNDGASSLYSIYPEDLINNYAQLRAEDPDRYPDTDFMDLGLKSNTYHQRHSLSLSGGTDKLKTNFSLNYFDSEALIDKKNYERYNIRTNNDYTIN
;
A
#
# COMPACT_ATOMS: atom_id res chain seq x y z
N MET A 1 6.62 29.99 57.22
CA MET A 1 7.73 29.56 56.36
C MET A 1 7.09 28.95 55.12
N LYS A 2 7.05 29.68 53.99
CA LYS A 2 6.22 29.33 52.82
C LYS A 2 7.10 28.78 51.70
N ILE A 3 7.00 27.46 51.53
CA ILE A 3 6.88 26.68 50.29
C ILE A 3 7.67 27.23 49.09
N ASN A 4 8.80 26.57 48.82
CA ASN A 4 9.55 26.69 47.58
C ASN A 4 9.34 25.40 46.77
N THR A 5 8.37 25.39 45.85
CA THR A 5 8.21 24.30 44.88
C THR A 5 9.01 24.64 43.63
N SER A 6 10.07 23.87 43.39
CA SER A 6 10.83 23.86 42.13
C SER A 6 9.93 23.36 41.01
N LYS A 7 9.54 24.27 40.11
CA LYS A 7 8.93 23.95 38.81
C LYS A 7 9.98 24.19 37.72
N ASN A 8 10.66 23.14 37.28
CA ASN A 8 11.45 23.14 36.06
C ASN A 8 10.95 22.03 35.13
N HIS A 9 9.93 22.34 34.33
CA HIS A 9 9.86 21.97 32.91
C HIS A 9 8.59 22.57 32.32
N SER A 10 8.74 23.64 31.52
CA SER A 10 7.78 24.17 30.54
C SER A 10 7.88 25.69 30.42
N PHE A 11 7.88 26.38 29.28
CA PHE A 11 7.86 26.08 27.85
C PHE A 11 8.30 27.42 27.20
N ARG A 12 9.07 27.34 26.10
CA ARG A 12 9.25 28.35 25.03
C ARG A 12 9.59 29.80 25.42
N LYS A 13 10.81 30.22 25.01
CA LYS A 13 11.25 31.62 25.04
C LYS A 13 10.23 32.49 24.31
N LYS A 14 9.93 33.68 24.84
CA LYS A 14 9.09 34.71 24.19
C LYS A 14 9.52 35.06 22.74
N SER A 15 10.74 34.69 22.31
CA SER A 15 11.19 34.81 20.92
C SER A 15 10.46 33.87 19.95
N ASP A 16 10.04 32.68 20.43
CA ASP A 16 9.44 31.65 19.57
C ASP A 16 8.02 32.01 19.17
N PHE A 17 7.30 32.76 20.02
CA PHE A 17 5.96 33.25 19.70
C PHE A 17 5.96 34.27 18.56
N LYS A 18 6.98 35.14 18.49
CA LYS A 18 7.13 36.09 17.37
C LYS A 18 7.46 35.36 16.06
N ASN A 19 8.27 34.30 16.13
CA ASN A 19 8.60 33.49 14.97
C ASN A 19 7.40 32.66 14.50
N LEU A 20 6.61 32.09 15.43
CA LEU A 20 5.36 31.40 15.09
C LEU A 20 4.36 32.35 14.42
N PHE A 21 4.23 33.59 14.93
CA PHE A 21 3.34 34.58 14.32
C PHE A 21 3.82 35.04 12.93
N LYS A 22 5.13 35.10 12.70
CA LYS A 22 5.69 35.36 11.37
C LYS A 22 5.44 34.20 10.41
N ILE A 23 5.63 32.95 10.86
CA ILE A 23 5.35 31.75 10.07
C ILE A 23 3.86 31.68 9.72
N MET A 24 2.97 31.92 10.68
CA MET A 24 1.52 31.92 10.44
C MET A 24 1.10 33.00 9.43
N LYS A 25 1.69 34.21 9.52
CA LYS A 25 1.46 35.29 8.54
C LYS A 25 1.97 34.95 7.14
N ILE A 26 3.13 34.30 7.04
CA ILE A 26 3.71 33.85 5.76
C ILE A 26 2.86 32.73 5.14
N CYS A 27 2.42 31.76 5.94
CA CYS A 27 1.53 30.68 5.48
C CYS A 27 0.19 31.23 5.01
N ILE A 28 -0.43 32.17 5.74
CA ILE A 28 -1.68 32.82 5.32
C ILE A 28 -1.48 33.64 4.05
N PHE A 29 -0.35 34.35 3.92
CA PHE A 29 -0.03 35.11 2.72
C PHE A 29 0.18 34.20 1.50
N LEU A 30 0.92 33.09 1.64
CA LEU A 30 1.09 32.09 0.58
C LEU A 30 -0.22 31.42 0.20
N LEU A 31 -1.06 31.07 1.18
CA LEU A 31 -2.35 30.42 0.94
C LEU A 31 -3.32 31.37 0.21
N LEU A 32 -3.32 32.66 0.56
CA LEU A 32 -4.05 33.70 -0.18
C LEU A 32 -3.49 33.92 -1.58
N ALA A 33 -2.17 33.97 -1.75
CA ALA A 33 -1.52 34.16 -3.04
C ALA A 33 -1.80 33.00 -4.02
N PHE A 34 -1.89 31.76 -3.52
CA PHE A 34 -2.28 30.61 -4.34
C PHE A 34 -3.80 30.54 -4.59
N SER A 35 -4.66 30.97 -3.65
CA SER A 35 -6.10 30.99 -3.88
C SER A 35 -6.55 32.06 -4.89
N PHE A 36 -5.79 33.16 -5.04
CA PHE A 36 -6.11 34.22 -6.01
C PHE A 36 -5.70 33.91 -7.45
N GLN A 37 -5.07 32.76 -7.71
CA GLN A 37 -4.81 32.30 -9.09
C GLN A 37 -6.00 31.51 -9.69
N MET A 38 -7.07 31.28 -8.91
CA MET A 38 -8.35 30.77 -9.41
C MET A 38 -9.39 31.88 -9.51
N MET A 39 -9.15 32.86 -10.38
CA MET A 39 -10.24 33.61 -11.00
C MET A 39 -10.37 33.10 -12.43
N ALA A 40 -11.23 32.09 -12.60
CA ALA A 40 -11.79 31.75 -13.89
C ALA A 40 -12.66 32.93 -14.35
N THR A 41 -12.09 33.84 -15.12
CA THR A 41 -12.89 34.64 -16.04
C THR A 41 -13.45 33.69 -17.08
N ASN A 42 -14.78 33.69 -17.29
CA ASN A 42 -15.45 32.97 -18.37
C ASN A 42 -14.94 33.50 -19.72
N THR A 43 -13.77 33.05 -20.12
CA THR A 43 -13.21 33.25 -21.45
C THR A 43 -13.44 31.93 -22.17
N ASN A 44 -14.19 32.00 -23.28
CA ASN A 44 -14.48 30.89 -24.18
C ASN A 44 -13.27 29.95 -24.27
N ALA A 45 -13.53 28.67 -24.08
CA ALA A 45 -12.60 27.54 -23.93
C ALA A 45 -11.15 27.81 -24.40
N GLN A 46 -10.18 27.43 -23.56
CA GLN A 46 -8.76 27.49 -23.90
C GLN A 46 -8.52 26.78 -25.25
N ASP A 47 -8.38 27.57 -26.30
CA ASP A 47 -8.19 27.09 -27.66
C ASP A 47 -6.86 26.32 -27.72
N ALA A 48 -6.97 25.00 -27.82
CA ALA A 48 -5.85 24.08 -27.68
C ALA A 48 -4.88 24.21 -28.86
N ILE A 49 -3.58 24.02 -28.59
CA ILE A 49 -2.55 23.95 -29.62
C ILE A 49 -2.35 22.48 -29.98
N ILE A 50 -2.43 22.16 -31.28
CA ILE A 50 -2.21 20.80 -31.79
C ILE A 50 -1.05 20.79 -32.77
N GLU A 51 -0.35 19.65 -32.85
CA GLU A 51 0.75 19.45 -33.78
C GLU A 51 0.36 18.46 -34.89
N LEU A 52 0.36 18.91 -36.14
CA LEU A 52 0.05 18.11 -37.31
C LEU A 52 1.32 17.45 -37.88
N LYS A 53 1.26 16.13 -38.07
CA LYS A 53 2.37 15.34 -38.62
C LYS A 53 2.66 15.58 -40.10
N SER A 54 1.72 16.18 -40.83
CA SER A 54 1.79 16.43 -42.26
C SER A 54 1.12 17.76 -42.60
N ASN A 55 1.73 18.51 -43.52
CA ASN A 55 1.19 19.77 -44.03
C ASN A 55 0.01 19.55 -44.99
N SER A 56 -0.29 18.31 -45.40
CA SER A 56 -1.44 17.98 -46.27
C SER A 56 -2.26 16.86 -45.62
N LEU A 57 -3.52 17.16 -45.30
CA LEU A 57 -4.45 16.25 -44.63
C LEU A 57 -5.85 16.41 -45.22
N THR A 58 -6.68 15.38 -45.11
CA THR A 58 -8.13 15.52 -45.35
C THR A 58 -8.81 16.16 -44.14
N VAL A 59 -9.99 16.76 -44.33
CA VAL A 59 -10.82 17.26 -43.23
C VAL A 59 -11.09 16.16 -42.19
N SER A 60 -11.33 14.91 -42.62
CA SER A 60 -11.49 13.77 -41.73
C SER A 60 -10.24 13.50 -40.88
N GLN A 61 -9.05 13.59 -41.46
CA GLN A 61 -7.79 13.40 -40.74
C GLN A 61 -7.52 14.54 -39.77
N LEU A 62 -7.85 15.79 -40.15
CA LEU A 62 -7.76 16.94 -39.27
C LEU A 62 -8.65 16.76 -38.03
N ILE A 63 -9.91 16.36 -38.23
CA ILE A 63 -10.85 16.09 -37.14
C ILE A 63 -10.28 15.02 -36.19
N SER A 64 -9.78 13.92 -36.75
CA SER A 64 -9.19 12.83 -35.95
C SER A 64 -7.95 13.28 -35.15
N GLU A 65 -7.11 14.15 -35.70
CA GLU A 65 -5.95 14.69 -34.97
C GLU A 65 -6.37 15.67 -33.86
N ILE A 66 -7.44 16.47 -34.07
CA ILE A 66 -8.02 17.32 -33.03
C ILE A 66 -8.53 16.46 -31.86
N GLU A 67 -9.36 15.45 -32.14
CA GLU A 67 -9.95 14.59 -31.10
C GLU A 67 -8.93 13.71 -30.36
N LYS A 68 -7.78 13.44 -30.98
CA LYS A 68 -6.71 12.62 -30.38
C LYS A 68 -5.80 13.42 -29.45
N GLN A 69 -5.57 14.69 -29.77
CA GLN A 69 -4.63 15.55 -29.03
C GLN A 69 -5.33 16.49 -28.05
N THR A 70 -6.66 16.59 -28.10
CA THR A 70 -7.47 17.50 -27.28
C THR A 70 -8.68 16.78 -26.70
N ASP A 71 -9.27 17.35 -25.65
CA ASP A 71 -10.52 16.85 -25.05
C ASP A 71 -11.78 17.27 -25.84
N TYR A 72 -11.61 17.84 -27.04
CA TYR A 72 -12.71 18.27 -27.89
C TYR A 72 -13.24 17.10 -28.74
N LEU A 73 -14.58 16.98 -28.83
CA LEU A 73 -15.28 16.12 -29.78
C LEU A 73 -15.83 16.97 -30.93
N VAL A 74 -15.54 16.63 -32.18
CA VAL A 74 -16.00 17.41 -33.33
C VAL A 74 -17.31 16.82 -33.86
N VAL A 75 -18.40 17.58 -33.74
CA VAL A 75 -19.74 17.17 -34.20
C VAL A 75 -20.06 17.90 -35.49
N TYR A 76 -20.46 17.14 -36.52
CA TYR A 76 -20.79 17.70 -37.82
C TYR A 76 -21.81 16.85 -38.57
N SER A 77 -22.55 17.48 -39.48
CA SER A 77 -23.47 16.77 -40.37
C SER A 77 -22.72 16.28 -41.61
N ASN A 78 -22.66 14.96 -41.82
CA ASN A 78 -22.10 14.32 -43.02
C ASN A 78 -22.74 14.79 -44.34
N ARG A 79 -23.93 15.42 -44.28
CA ARG A 79 -24.62 15.99 -45.44
C ARG A 79 -24.15 17.40 -45.80
N GLU A 80 -23.50 18.09 -44.86
CA GLU A 80 -23.13 19.50 -44.99
C GLU A 80 -21.62 19.73 -45.07
N VAL A 81 -20.83 18.88 -44.41
CA VAL A 81 -19.37 18.98 -44.38
C VAL A 81 -18.74 17.88 -45.23
N ASP A 82 -18.01 18.26 -46.28
CA ASP A 82 -17.22 17.32 -47.09
C ASP A 82 -15.91 16.97 -46.37
N THR A 83 -15.88 15.77 -45.79
CA THR A 83 -14.75 15.26 -45.00
C THR A 83 -13.58 14.74 -45.84
N ASN A 84 -13.78 14.51 -47.15
CA ASN A 84 -12.77 13.96 -48.05
C ASN A 84 -11.91 15.05 -48.72
N ARG A 85 -12.28 16.32 -48.56
CA ARG A 85 -11.54 17.46 -49.09
C ARG A 85 -10.14 17.52 -48.48
N LYS A 86 -9.13 17.60 -49.33
CA LYS A 86 -7.73 17.81 -48.94
C LYS A 86 -7.45 19.29 -48.70
N ILE A 87 -6.76 19.57 -47.61
CA ILE A 87 -6.35 20.91 -47.19
C ILE A 87 -4.85 20.88 -46.94
N ASN A 88 -4.17 21.94 -47.39
CA ASN A 88 -2.76 22.14 -47.13
C ASN A 88 -2.59 23.25 -46.09
N PHE A 89 -1.94 22.93 -44.97
CA PHE A 89 -1.65 23.85 -43.88
C PHE A 89 -0.24 24.41 -44.01
N LYS A 90 -0.07 25.69 -43.67
CA LYS A 90 1.24 26.35 -43.76
C LYS A 90 2.18 26.00 -42.60
N GLN A 91 1.63 25.64 -41.45
CA GLN A 91 2.36 25.38 -40.22
C GLN A 91 1.91 24.07 -39.57
N ASN A 92 2.85 23.39 -38.92
CA ASN A 92 2.62 22.09 -38.29
C ASN A 92 2.26 22.19 -36.81
N SER A 93 2.29 23.38 -36.21
CA SER A 93 1.83 23.63 -34.84
C SER A 93 1.07 24.95 -34.79
N ASP A 94 -0.21 24.92 -34.50
CA ASP A 94 -1.07 26.10 -34.34
C ASP A 94 -2.30 25.76 -33.48
N LYS A 95 -3.10 26.76 -33.16
CA LYS A 95 -4.37 26.59 -32.44
C LYS A 95 -5.40 25.87 -33.30
N VAL A 96 -6.28 25.10 -32.65
CA VAL A 96 -7.40 24.42 -33.32
C VAL A 96 -8.25 25.41 -34.12
N SER A 97 -8.55 26.59 -33.57
CA SER A 97 -9.31 27.61 -34.30
C SER A 97 -8.59 28.14 -35.56
N SER A 98 -7.26 28.27 -35.52
CA SER A 98 -6.45 28.66 -36.69
C SER A 98 -6.57 27.63 -37.81
N TYR A 99 -6.47 26.35 -37.47
CA TYR A 99 -6.61 25.25 -38.44
C TYR A 99 -8.02 25.17 -39.02
N LEU A 100 -9.06 25.33 -38.19
CA LEU A 100 -10.45 25.37 -38.66
C LEU A 100 -10.71 26.59 -39.57
N ASN A 101 -10.13 27.75 -39.26
CA ASN A 101 -10.19 28.93 -40.12
C ASN A 101 -9.50 28.69 -41.47
N GLU A 102 -8.30 28.12 -41.49
CA GLU A 102 -7.58 27.84 -42.74
C GLU A 102 -8.33 26.78 -43.58
N ALA A 103 -8.87 25.74 -42.94
CA ALA A 103 -9.66 24.68 -43.56
C ALA A 103 -10.94 25.18 -44.23
N PHE A 104 -11.67 26.08 -43.57
CA PHE A 104 -13.03 26.48 -43.96
C PHE A 104 -13.15 27.93 -44.46
N SER A 105 -12.05 28.69 -44.56
CA SER A 105 -12.01 30.08 -45.06
C SER A 105 -12.76 30.31 -46.37
N ASN A 106 -12.63 29.39 -47.33
CA ASN A 106 -13.26 29.46 -48.66
C ASN A 106 -14.56 28.64 -48.77
N THR A 107 -15.20 28.34 -47.64
CA THR A 107 -16.43 27.55 -47.60
C THR A 107 -17.54 28.23 -46.82
N ASP A 108 -18.75 27.74 -47.03
CA ASP A 108 -19.94 28.15 -46.28
C ASP A 108 -20.00 27.50 -44.88
N ILE A 109 -18.95 26.80 -44.44
CA ILE A 109 -18.88 26.13 -43.13
C ILE A 109 -18.26 27.09 -42.10
N GLY A 110 -18.89 27.20 -40.94
CA GLY A 110 -18.37 27.83 -39.73
C GLY A 110 -18.21 26.80 -38.62
N TYR A 111 -17.51 27.17 -37.56
CA TYR A 111 -17.36 26.37 -36.35
C TYR A 111 -17.84 27.15 -35.12
N ASP A 112 -18.29 26.44 -34.09
CA ASP A 112 -18.62 26.99 -32.78
C ASP A 112 -18.06 26.09 -31.67
N PHE A 113 -17.63 26.70 -30.56
CA PHE A 113 -17.03 26.00 -29.41
C PHE A 113 -18.04 25.98 -28.26
N GLU A 114 -18.63 24.82 -28.00
CA GLU A 114 -19.61 24.60 -26.93
C GLU A 114 -19.09 23.56 -25.94
N ASN A 115 -18.53 24.03 -24.82
CA ASN A 115 -17.86 23.19 -23.81
C ASN A 115 -16.74 22.32 -24.42
N ASN A 116 -16.93 21.01 -24.46
CA ASN A 116 -16.02 20.04 -25.08
C ASN A 116 -16.40 19.68 -26.52
N TYR A 117 -17.36 20.37 -27.13
CA TYR A 117 -17.79 20.09 -28.50
C TYR A 117 -17.35 21.20 -29.46
N ILE A 118 -16.83 20.80 -30.60
CA ILE A 118 -16.61 21.68 -31.76
C ILE A 118 -17.69 21.35 -32.78
N VAL A 119 -18.61 22.27 -33.03
CA VAL A 119 -19.71 22.02 -33.97
C VAL A 119 -19.38 22.65 -35.32
N LEU A 120 -19.23 21.83 -36.36
CA LEU A 120 -19.05 22.29 -37.74
C LEU A 120 -20.39 22.30 -38.47
N SER A 121 -20.78 23.46 -38.98
CA SER A 121 -22.07 23.67 -39.62
C SER A 121 -22.03 24.76 -40.67
N LYS A 122 -23.03 24.81 -41.57
CA LYS A 122 -23.13 25.96 -42.48
C LYS A 122 -23.31 27.25 -41.68
N LYS A 123 -22.67 28.33 -42.09
CA LYS A 123 -22.77 29.68 -41.49
C LYS A 123 -24.23 30.16 -41.35
N ALA A 124 -25.13 29.71 -42.23
CA ALA A 124 -26.57 29.98 -42.17
C ALA A 124 -27.32 29.26 -41.02
N HIS A 125 -26.72 28.22 -40.42
CA HIS A 125 -27.30 27.37 -39.37
C HIS A 125 -26.60 27.52 -38.00
N GLN A 126 -25.78 28.55 -37.81
CA GLN A 126 -25.17 28.88 -36.51
C GLN A 126 -26.15 29.61 -35.58
N ASN A 127 -27.27 28.98 -35.25
CA ASN A 127 -28.14 29.42 -34.18
C ASN A 127 -28.06 28.43 -32.99
N ALA A 128 -28.14 28.94 -31.77
CA ALA A 128 -27.93 28.16 -30.55
C ALA A 128 -28.91 26.95 -30.44
N THR A 129 -30.11 27.07 -31.01
CA THR A 129 -31.13 26.00 -30.97
C THR A 129 -30.77 24.80 -31.87
N TRP A 130 -30.17 25.02 -33.04
CA TRP A 130 -29.78 23.93 -33.95
C TRP A 130 -28.49 23.25 -33.48
N ILE A 131 -27.55 24.02 -32.92
CA ILE A 131 -26.33 23.50 -32.28
C ILE A 131 -26.70 22.57 -31.11
N ALA A 132 -27.65 22.96 -30.27
CA ALA A 132 -28.15 22.12 -29.17
C ALA A 132 -28.79 20.81 -29.66
N GLU A 133 -29.52 20.82 -30.78
CA GLU A 133 -30.13 19.61 -31.36
C GLU A 133 -29.08 18.69 -32.02
N LEU A 134 -28.04 19.26 -32.63
CA LEU A 134 -26.92 18.49 -33.19
C LEU A 134 -26.11 17.77 -32.09
N ILE A 135 -25.88 18.45 -30.96
CA ILE A 135 -25.22 17.85 -29.78
C ILE A 135 -26.11 16.76 -29.17
N ARG A 136 -27.43 16.98 -29.08
CA ARG A 136 -28.39 16.00 -28.54
C ARG A 136 -28.47 14.73 -29.39
N THR A 137 -28.39 14.85 -30.72
CA THR A 137 -28.38 13.71 -31.64
C THR A 137 -27.05 12.94 -31.59
N ALA A 138 -25.91 13.62 -31.38
CA ALA A 138 -24.62 12.97 -31.16
C ALA A 138 -24.54 12.17 -29.83
N GLN A 139 -25.28 12.60 -28.79
CA GLN A 139 -25.32 11.90 -27.49
C GLN A 139 -26.17 10.62 -27.48
N GLN A 140 -26.96 10.32 -28.52
CA GLN A 140 -27.94 9.22 -28.51
C GLN A 140 -27.52 7.89 -29.17
N GLN A 141 -26.26 7.72 -29.61
CA GLN A 141 -25.78 6.44 -30.17
C GLN A 141 -25.24 5.45 -29.12
N LYS A 142 -25.86 5.34 -27.93
CA LYS A 142 -25.53 4.27 -26.98
C LYS A 142 -26.46 3.07 -27.21
N ARG A 143 -25.88 1.88 -27.40
CA ARG A 143 -26.64 0.63 -27.52
C ARG A 143 -26.67 -0.09 -26.19
N THR A 144 -27.84 -0.57 -25.79
CA THR A 144 -27.98 -1.44 -24.61
C THR A 144 -27.56 -2.86 -24.99
N ILE A 145 -26.56 -3.37 -24.30
CA ILE A 145 -26.09 -4.76 -24.38
C ILE A 145 -26.61 -5.49 -23.15
N THR A 146 -27.19 -6.67 -23.36
CA THR A 146 -27.62 -7.57 -22.29
C THR A 146 -26.86 -8.89 -22.37
N GLY A 147 -26.79 -9.63 -21.27
CA GLY A 147 -26.18 -10.96 -21.31
C GLY A 147 -26.26 -11.70 -19.99
N LYS A 148 -25.82 -12.95 -20.01
CA LYS A 148 -25.74 -13.83 -18.85
C LYS A 148 -24.32 -14.37 -18.68
N VAL A 149 -23.82 -14.37 -17.44
CA VAL A 149 -22.50 -14.91 -17.06
C VAL A 149 -22.70 -16.18 -16.24
N THR A 150 -22.08 -17.28 -16.68
CA THR A 150 -22.09 -18.59 -16.01
C THR A 150 -20.68 -19.13 -15.83
N ASP A 151 -20.51 -20.11 -14.94
CA ASP A 151 -19.27 -20.87 -14.82
C ASP A 151 -19.25 -22.09 -15.77
N GLU A 152 -18.16 -22.89 -15.76
CA GLU A 152 -18.04 -24.11 -16.55
C GLU A 152 -19.04 -25.21 -16.14
N ALA A 153 -19.57 -25.17 -14.90
CA ALA A 153 -20.60 -26.07 -14.42
C ALA A 153 -22.02 -25.65 -14.86
N GLY A 154 -22.16 -24.46 -15.43
CA GLY A 154 -23.43 -23.88 -15.89
C GLY A 154 -24.20 -23.09 -14.82
N GLU A 155 -23.59 -22.88 -13.65
CA GLU A 155 -24.17 -22.09 -12.56
C GLU A 155 -23.98 -20.59 -12.84
N PRO A 156 -24.96 -19.73 -12.48
CA PRO A 156 -24.87 -18.28 -12.68
C PRO A 156 -23.82 -17.65 -11.76
N VAL A 157 -22.96 -16.79 -12.33
CA VAL A 157 -21.93 -16.08 -11.55
C VAL A 157 -22.51 -14.75 -11.05
N ILE A 158 -22.76 -14.67 -9.74
CA ILE A 158 -23.38 -13.53 -9.08
C ILE A 158 -22.31 -12.49 -8.68
N GLY A 159 -22.48 -11.24 -9.10
CA GLY A 159 -21.58 -10.13 -8.77
C GLY A 159 -20.30 -10.05 -9.62
N ALA A 160 -20.28 -10.68 -10.80
CA ALA A 160 -19.23 -10.46 -11.80
C ALA A 160 -19.24 -9.00 -12.26
N ASN A 161 -18.06 -8.40 -12.36
CA ASN A 161 -17.86 -7.00 -12.74
C ASN A 161 -17.65 -6.90 -14.25
N ILE A 162 -18.51 -6.16 -14.94
CA ILE A 162 -18.45 -5.92 -16.40
C ILE A 162 -18.14 -4.45 -16.64
N ILE A 163 -17.01 -4.15 -17.30
CA ILE A 163 -16.59 -2.79 -17.60
C ILE A 163 -16.35 -2.64 -19.11
N GLU A 164 -16.77 -1.51 -19.69
CA GLU A 164 -16.36 -1.09 -21.03
C GLU A 164 -14.91 -0.61 -21.00
N LYS A 165 -14.03 -1.38 -21.66
CA LYS A 165 -12.58 -1.21 -21.60
C LYS A 165 -12.15 0.19 -22.06
N GLY A 166 -11.41 0.90 -21.20
CA GLY A 166 -10.96 2.28 -21.45
C GLY A 166 -11.91 3.35 -20.89
N THR A 167 -13.02 2.98 -20.25
CA THR A 167 -13.96 3.90 -19.61
C THR A 167 -14.24 3.48 -18.16
N THR A 168 -14.93 4.33 -17.40
CA THR A 168 -15.48 4.01 -16.08
C THR A 168 -16.91 3.44 -16.15
N ASN A 169 -17.41 3.17 -17.36
CA ASN A 169 -18.75 2.68 -17.59
C ASN A 169 -18.80 1.16 -17.36
N GLY A 170 -19.55 0.73 -16.35
CA GLY A 170 -19.62 -0.68 -15.97
C GLY A 170 -20.87 -1.02 -15.16
N THR A 171 -21.12 -2.32 -15.01
CA THR A 171 -22.25 -2.89 -14.28
C THR A 171 -21.83 -4.20 -13.62
N VAL A 172 -22.67 -4.72 -12.73
CA VAL A 172 -22.46 -6.01 -12.06
C VAL A 172 -23.57 -6.99 -12.42
N THR A 173 -23.28 -8.29 -12.41
CA THR A 173 -24.32 -9.32 -12.62
C THR A 173 -25.27 -9.43 -11.43
N ASP A 174 -26.53 -9.73 -11.73
CA ASP A 174 -27.58 -10.02 -10.74
C ASP A 174 -27.49 -11.46 -10.18
N VAL A 175 -28.46 -11.84 -9.35
CA VAL A 175 -28.57 -13.16 -8.70
C VAL A 175 -28.72 -14.31 -9.71
N ASP A 176 -29.27 -14.03 -10.89
CA ASP A 176 -29.44 -14.98 -11.97
C ASP A 176 -28.27 -14.91 -12.98
N GLY A 177 -27.23 -14.12 -12.69
CA GLY A 177 -26.05 -13.94 -13.53
C GLY A 177 -26.27 -13.01 -14.73
N ASN A 178 -27.40 -12.29 -14.82
CA ASN A 178 -27.69 -11.40 -15.93
C ASN A 178 -27.08 -10.00 -15.72
N PHE A 179 -26.76 -9.33 -16.83
CA PHE A 179 -26.31 -7.94 -16.83
C PHE A 179 -26.94 -7.13 -17.97
N SER A 180 -26.96 -5.82 -17.79
CA SER A 180 -27.40 -4.84 -18.79
C SER A 180 -26.52 -3.59 -18.70
N LEU A 181 -25.90 -3.20 -19.82
CA LEU A 181 -24.98 -2.06 -19.90
C LEU A 181 -25.17 -1.30 -21.23
N GLN A 182 -25.23 0.03 -21.16
CA GLN A 182 -25.26 0.88 -22.35
C GLN A 182 -23.84 1.25 -22.77
N VAL A 183 -23.42 0.86 -23.98
CA VAL A 183 -22.05 1.05 -24.47
C VAL A 183 -22.01 1.69 -25.85
N ALA A 184 -20.84 2.20 -26.25
CA ALA A 184 -20.61 2.78 -27.57
C ALA A 184 -20.60 1.71 -28.69
N GLU A 185 -20.76 2.16 -29.94
CA GLU A 185 -20.76 1.27 -31.10
C GLU A 185 -19.34 0.66 -31.30
N ASN A 186 -19.19 -0.64 -30.99
CA ASN A 186 -17.94 -1.44 -30.96
C ASN A 186 -17.10 -1.38 -29.67
N ALA A 187 -17.74 -1.27 -28.51
CA ALA A 187 -17.08 -1.43 -27.22
C ALA A 187 -16.50 -2.84 -26.99
N VAL A 188 -15.40 -2.94 -26.24
CA VAL A 188 -14.91 -4.21 -25.69
C VAL A 188 -15.31 -4.27 -24.22
N LEU A 189 -16.06 -5.30 -23.84
CA LEU A 189 -16.43 -5.57 -22.45
C LEU A 189 -15.34 -6.43 -21.81
N GLN A 190 -14.84 -6.01 -20.66
CA GLN A 190 -13.99 -6.80 -19.79
C GLN A 190 -14.83 -7.32 -18.63
N ILE A 191 -14.87 -8.64 -18.46
CA ILE A 191 -15.58 -9.31 -17.38
C ILE A 191 -14.54 -9.86 -16.41
N SER A 192 -14.73 -9.57 -15.13
CA SER A 192 -13.82 -10.02 -14.07
C SER A 192 -14.60 -10.45 -12.83
N TYR A 193 -14.15 -11.52 -12.19
CA TYR A 193 -14.67 -11.98 -10.92
C TYR A 193 -13.57 -12.66 -10.12
N ILE A 194 -13.64 -12.58 -8.79
CA ILE A 194 -12.61 -13.16 -7.91
C ILE A 194 -12.63 -14.68 -8.09
N GLY A 195 -11.47 -15.26 -8.42
CA GLY A 195 -11.31 -16.71 -8.65
C GLY A 195 -11.47 -17.15 -10.11
N TYR A 196 -11.70 -16.23 -11.05
CA TYR A 196 -11.86 -16.51 -12.48
C TYR A 196 -10.91 -15.68 -13.33
N LEU A 197 -10.56 -16.19 -14.51
CA LEU A 197 -9.73 -15.47 -15.47
C LEU A 197 -10.52 -14.32 -16.10
N PRO A 198 -9.95 -13.09 -16.17
CA PRO A 198 -10.61 -11.98 -16.84
C PRO A 198 -10.76 -12.27 -18.33
N GLN A 199 -11.94 -11.99 -18.88
CA GLN A 199 -12.27 -12.26 -20.27
C GLN A 199 -12.72 -10.99 -20.98
N ASP A 200 -12.12 -10.73 -22.15
CA ASP A 200 -12.47 -9.61 -23.02
C ASP A 200 -13.40 -10.08 -24.15
N ILE A 201 -14.56 -9.44 -24.30
CA ILE A 201 -15.58 -9.73 -25.30
C ILE A 201 -15.84 -8.50 -26.16
N ASN A 202 -15.71 -8.65 -27.48
CA ASN A 202 -16.05 -7.59 -28.43
C ASN A 202 -17.57 -7.55 -28.68
N THR A 203 -18.17 -6.36 -28.59
CA THR A 203 -19.62 -6.15 -28.79
C THR A 203 -20.06 -5.98 -30.24
N SER A 204 -19.14 -6.03 -31.22
CA SER A 204 -19.45 -5.86 -32.64
C SER A 204 -20.60 -6.78 -33.11
N ASN A 205 -21.69 -6.17 -33.59
CA ASN A 205 -22.86 -6.79 -34.22
C ASN A 205 -23.72 -7.74 -33.37
N LYS A 206 -23.57 -7.78 -32.03
CA LYS A 206 -24.43 -8.57 -31.15
C LYS A 206 -24.89 -7.76 -29.95
N THR A 207 -26.17 -7.87 -29.60
CA THR A 207 -26.78 -7.18 -28.44
C THR A 207 -26.96 -8.09 -27.23
N THR A 208 -26.78 -9.40 -27.40
CA THR A 208 -27.00 -10.41 -26.36
C THR A 208 -25.83 -11.39 -26.31
N PHE A 209 -25.29 -11.63 -25.12
CA PHE A 209 -24.12 -12.50 -24.90
C PHE A 209 -24.37 -13.52 -23.79
N ASN A 210 -23.92 -14.76 -24.01
CA ASN A 210 -23.75 -15.75 -22.96
C ASN A 210 -22.25 -15.96 -22.76
N ILE A 211 -21.74 -15.68 -21.56
CA ILE A 211 -20.32 -15.65 -21.24
C ILE A 211 -20.06 -16.74 -20.21
N VAL A 212 -19.15 -17.65 -20.52
CA VAL A 212 -18.72 -18.71 -19.59
C VAL A 212 -17.36 -18.32 -19.05
N LEU A 213 -17.28 -18.06 -17.74
CA LEU A 213 -16.02 -17.76 -17.07
C LEU A 213 -15.27 -19.05 -16.72
N VAL A 214 -13.98 -19.05 -17.00
CA VAL A 214 -13.08 -20.15 -16.67
C VAL A 214 -12.41 -19.85 -15.34
N GLU A 215 -12.44 -20.82 -14.42
CA GLU A 215 -11.80 -20.68 -13.11
C GLU A 215 -10.29 -20.46 -13.26
N ASP A 216 -9.73 -19.57 -12.43
CA ASP A 216 -8.29 -19.34 -12.37
C ASP A 216 -7.62 -20.41 -11.50
N THR A 217 -7.41 -21.59 -12.08
CA THR A 217 -6.73 -22.73 -11.43
C THR A 217 -5.25 -22.47 -11.13
N LYS A 218 -4.64 -21.39 -11.64
CA LYS A 218 -3.25 -21.04 -11.34
C LYS A 218 -3.07 -20.49 -9.92
N ALA A 219 -4.13 -20.07 -9.25
CA ALA A 219 -4.06 -19.58 -7.87
C ALA A 219 -3.76 -20.68 -6.83
N LEU A 220 -3.81 -21.98 -7.20
CA LEU A 220 -3.75 -23.10 -6.26
C LEU A 220 -2.44 -23.91 -6.28
N GLU A 221 -1.50 -23.65 -7.19
CA GLU A 221 -0.21 -24.36 -7.23
C GLU A 221 0.86 -23.61 -6.42
N GLU A 222 0.76 -23.63 -5.09
CA GLU A 222 1.83 -23.13 -4.22
C GLU A 222 3.08 -24.03 -4.39
N LEU A 223 4.06 -23.52 -5.15
CA LEU A 223 5.36 -24.17 -5.33
C LEU A 223 6.22 -23.93 -4.09
N VAL A 224 6.57 -25.03 -3.43
CA VAL A 224 7.40 -25.10 -2.23
C VAL A 224 8.83 -25.38 -2.68
N VAL A 225 9.82 -24.74 -2.06
CA VAL A 225 11.24 -24.94 -2.39
C VAL A 225 11.79 -25.97 -1.44
N ILE A 226 12.43 -27.02 -1.95
CA ILE A 226 13.00 -28.06 -1.10
C ILE A 226 14.39 -28.38 -1.61
N GLY A 227 15.40 -28.22 -0.76
CA GLY A 227 16.78 -28.40 -1.20
C GLY A 227 17.13 -27.38 -2.29
N TYR A 228 17.31 -27.93 -3.49
CA TYR A 228 17.70 -27.23 -4.72
C TYR A 228 16.61 -27.28 -5.82
N GLY A 229 15.42 -27.80 -5.51
CA GLY A 229 14.31 -27.95 -6.46
C GLY A 229 13.00 -27.33 -5.96
N THR A 230 12.01 -27.25 -6.83
CA THR A 230 10.63 -26.88 -6.48
C THR A 230 9.74 -28.12 -6.56
N ALA A 231 8.84 -28.27 -5.59
CA ALA A 231 7.80 -29.28 -5.65
C ALA A 231 6.45 -28.66 -5.26
N ARG A 232 5.36 -29.21 -5.78
CA ARG A 232 4.03 -28.78 -5.36
C ARG A 232 3.78 -29.25 -3.93
N LYS A 233 3.11 -28.40 -3.15
CA LYS A 233 2.78 -28.68 -1.75
C LYS A 233 2.05 -30.02 -1.52
N ILE A 234 1.23 -30.46 -2.48
CA ILE A 234 0.48 -31.72 -2.41
C ILE A 234 1.33 -32.96 -2.66
N ASP A 235 2.45 -32.84 -3.39
CA ASP A 235 3.33 -33.95 -3.76
C ASP A 235 4.37 -34.25 -2.66
N LEU A 236 4.32 -33.51 -1.56
CA LEU A 236 5.27 -33.59 -0.45
C LEU A 236 4.82 -34.64 0.57
N THR A 237 5.64 -35.68 0.74
CA THR A 237 5.42 -36.78 1.67
C THR A 237 5.83 -36.49 3.12
N GLY A 238 6.49 -35.34 3.39
CA GLY A 238 6.98 -34.95 4.71
C GLY A 238 6.24 -33.76 5.34
N SER A 239 6.35 -33.60 6.66
CA SER A 239 5.72 -32.52 7.41
C SER A 239 6.44 -31.19 7.18
N ILE A 240 5.84 -30.38 6.33
CA ILE A 240 6.28 -29.03 6.00
C ILE A 240 5.19 -28.06 6.40
N SER A 241 5.60 -26.92 6.97
CA SER A 241 4.71 -25.78 7.16
C SER A 241 5.19 -24.66 6.27
N SER A 242 4.27 -24.04 5.54
CA SER A 242 4.53 -22.85 4.72
C SER A 242 3.82 -21.66 5.35
N LEU A 243 4.43 -20.48 5.23
CA LEU A 243 3.88 -19.19 5.62
C LEU A 243 4.12 -18.21 4.47
N GLY A 244 3.04 -17.71 3.87
CA GLY A 244 3.11 -16.75 2.77
C GLY A 244 3.50 -15.35 3.24
N GLY A 245 4.13 -14.58 2.36
CA GLY A 245 4.60 -13.21 2.61
C GLY A 245 3.51 -12.25 3.09
N ASP A 246 2.26 -12.43 2.66
CA ASP A 246 1.17 -11.55 3.07
C ASP A 246 0.81 -11.71 4.55
N GLN A 247 0.89 -12.93 5.09
CA GLN A 247 0.64 -13.20 6.51
C GLN A 247 1.76 -12.67 7.41
N LEU A 248 2.99 -12.55 6.88
CA LEU A 248 4.11 -11.92 7.57
C LEU A 248 3.90 -10.40 7.72
N ARG A 249 3.34 -9.77 6.69
CA ARG A 249 3.11 -8.31 6.65
C ARG A 249 1.99 -7.82 7.57
N MET A 250 1.10 -8.70 8.03
CA MET A 250 0.01 -8.33 8.96
C MET A 250 0.51 -7.95 10.35
N LYS A 251 1.73 -8.33 10.74
CA LYS A 251 2.30 -7.99 12.05
C LYS A 251 3.27 -6.82 11.92
N SER A 252 2.99 -5.75 12.66
CA SER A 252 3.84 -4.55 12.78
C SER A 252 5.05 -4.81 13.69
N THR A 253 5.73 -5.95 13.51
CA THR A 253 6.99 -6.23 14.21
C THR A 253 8.13 -6.22 13.20
N PRO A 254 9.31 -5.66 13.55
CA PRO A 254 10.38 -5.45 12.58
C PRO A 254 11.16 -6.68 12.19
N GLN A 255 11.09 -7.72 13.01
CA GLN A 255 11.88 -8.92 12.80
C GLN A 255 11.05 -10.04 12.23
N LEU A 256 11.57 -10.66 11.17
CA LEU A 256 10.95 -11.79 10.50
C LEU A 256 10.63 -12.94 11.44
N SER A 257 11.56 -13.27 12.34
CA SER A 257 11.37 -14.31 13.35
C SER A 257 10.17 -14.04 14.26
N SER A 258 9.90 -12.78 14.63
CA SER A 258 8.78 -12.41 15.49
C SER A 258 7.42 -12.44 14.76
N GLN A 259 7.41 -12.18 13.45
CA GLN A 259 6.18 -12.22 12.65
C GLN A 259 5.66 -13.65 12.47
N MET A 260 6.58 -14.63 12.38
CA MET A 260 6.25 -16.05 12.30
C MET A 260 5.60 -16.60 13.59
N GLN A 261 5.64 -15.86 14.70
CA GLN A 261 5.18 -16.36 16.00
C GLN A 261 3.69 -16.73 15.96
N GLY A 262 3.39 -18.01 16.27
CA GLY A 262 2.02 -18.52 16.29
C GLY A 262 1.40 -18.79 14.91
N GLN A 263 2.14 -18.60 13.82
CA GLN A 263 1.62 -18.80 12.46
C GLN A 263 1.83 -20.24 11.94
N MET A 264 2.69 -21.03 12.59
CA MET A 264 3.09 -22.36 12.11
C MET A 264 3.00 -23.39 13.24
N ALA A 265 2.28 -24.49 12.99
CA ALA A 265 2.15 -25.58 13.97
C ALA A 265 3.50 -26.25 14.25
N GLY A 266 3.83 -26.53 15.51
CA GLY A 266 5.08 -27.20 15.87
C GLY A 266 6.35 -26.36 15.68
N VAL A 267 6.21 -25.05 15.47
CA VAL A 267 7.32 -24.08 15.51
C VAL A 267 7.09 -23.18 16.71
N GLN A 268 7.93 -23.33 17.73
CA GLN A 268 7.90 -22.49 18.92
C GLN A 268 8.83 -21.31 18.71
N ILE A 269 8.29 -20.11 18.80
CA ILE A 269 9.05 -18.86 18.71
C ILE A 269 8.88 -18.12 20.03
N THR A 270 9.99 -17.87 20.70
CA THR A 270 10.01 -17.20 22.00
C THR A 270 10.87 -15.95 21.90
N ARG A 271 10.27 -14.80 22.20
CA ARG A 271 10.97 -13.54 22.37
C ARG A 271 11.39 -13.44 23.84
N SER A 272 12.69 -13.31 24.09
CA SER A 272 13.24 -13.15 25.45
C SER A 272 13.35 -11.68 25.87
N SER A 273 13.20 -10.73 24.94
CA SER A 273 13.27 -9.29 25.22
C SER A 273 12.41 -8.44 24.27
N GLY A 274 12.08 -7.23 24.72
CA GLY A 274 11.47 -6.17 23.92
C GLY A 274 12.47 -5.30 23.15
N ASP A 275 13.73 -5.72 23.08
CA ASP A 275 14.79 -5.03 22.34
C ASP A 275 14.52 -5.08 20.82
N PRO A 276 14.48 -3.93 20.11
CA PRO A 276 14.26 -3.89 18.66
C PRO A 276 15.32 -4.65 17.84
N SER A 277 16.54 -4.79 18.36
CA SER A 277 17.65 -5.49 17.70
C SER A 277 17.71 -6.99 17.99
N ALA A 278 17.02 -7.47 19.03
CA ALA A 278 17.17 -8.83 19.52
C ALA A 278 16.29 -9.82 18.74
N GLY A 279 16.92 -10.85 18.17
CA GLY A 279 16.28 -11.99 17.52
C GLY A 279 15.28 -12.73 18.43
N ALA A 280 14.33 -13.45 17.84
CA ALA A 280 13.55 -14.44 18.58
C ALA A 280 14.23 -15.82 18.52
N THR A 281 14.18 -16.56 19.62
CA THR A 281 14.63 -17.96 19.64
C THR A 281 13.58 -18.84 18.97
N ILE A 282 14.01 -19.68 18.02
CA ILE A 282 13.12 -20.56 17.26
C ILE A 282 13.45 -22.01 17.57
N ARG A 283 12.42 -22.80 17.84
CA ARG A 283 12.53 -24.24 18.07
C ARG A 283 11.52 -24.98 17.22
N VAL A 284 11.99 -25.92 16.40
CA VAL A 284 11.13 -26.78 15.60
C VAL A 284 10.91 -28.08 16.36
N ARG A 285 9.65 -28.43 16.65
CA ARG A 285 9.24 -29.57 17.47
C ARG A 285 9.82 -29.61 18.90
N GLY A 286 10.09 -28.43 19.47
CA GLY A 286 10.57 -28.29 20.83
C GLY A 286 12.08 -28.50 20.96
N VAL A 287 12.53 -28.92 22.15
CA VAL A 287 13.95 -29.11 22.47
C VAL A 287 14.37 -30.53 22.08
N THR A 288 15.22 -30.67 21.07
CA THR A 288 15.68 -31.99 20.59
C THR A 288 17.06 -32.38 21.12
N THR A 289 17.86 -31.40 21.58
CA THR A 289 19.21 -31.61 22.14
C THR A 289 19.40 -30.84 23.45
N MET A 290 20.37 -31.28 24.27
CA MET A 290 20.73 -30.63 25.54
C MET A 290 21.69 -29.43 25.37
N SER A 291 22.09 -29.14 24.14
CA SER A 291 23.04 -28.06 23.81
C SER A 291 22.36 -27.07 22.84
N THR A 292 22.98 -26.74 21.72
CA THR A 292 22.40 -25.89 20.68
C THR A 292 21.32 -26.66 19.92
N ASN A 293 20.13 -26.06 19.84
CA ASN A 293 18.94 -26.62 19.19
C ASN A 293 18.30 -25.59 18.23
N ASP A 294 19.10 -24.68 17.69
CA ASP A 294 18.63 -23.71 16.71
C ASP A 294 18.52 -24.37 15.33
N PRO A 295 17.41 -24.16 14.60
CA PRO A 295 17.24 -24.73 13.28
C PRO A 295 18.19 -24.08 12.27
N LEU A 296 18.53 -24.81 11.21
CA LEU A 296 19.31 -24.26 10.11
C LEU A 296 18.45 -23.32 9.28
N VAL A 297 18.84 -22.05 9.18
CA VAL A 297 18.18 -21.07 8.29
C VAL A 297 18.89 -21.05 6.94
N ILE A 298 18.12 -21.16 5.87
CA ILE A 298 18.58 -21.11 4.48
C ILE A 298 17.81 -20.02 3.77
N VAL A 299 18.55 -19.13 3.12
CA VAL A 299 18.03 -17.95 2.43
C VAL A 299 18.41 -18.10 0.96
N ASP A 300 17.42 -18.27 0.10
CA ASP A 300 17.64 -18.49 -1.35
C ASP A 300 18.72 -19.55 -1.67
N GLY A 301 18.77 -20.61 -0.86
CA GLY A 301 19.71 -21.73 -1.03
C GLY A 301 21.05 -21.60 -0.29
N ILE A 302 21.33 -20.47 0.37
CA ILE A 302 22.57 -20.24 1.12
C ILE A 302 22.27 -20.17 2.63
N PRO A 303 23.05 -20.84 3.50
CA PRO A 303 22.90 -20.70 4.95
C PRO A 303 23.06 -19.25 5.41
N GLY A 304 22.12 -18.74 6.21
CA GLY A 304 22.12 -17.36 6.68
C GLY A 304 21.36 -17.18 7.99
N THR A 305 20.92 -15.97 8.31
CA THR A 305 20.14 -15.66 9.52
C THR A 305 18.83 -14.98 9.16
N LEU A 306 17.76 -15.26 9.91
CA LEU A 306 16.45 -14.60 9.75
C LEU A 306 16.49 -13.09 10.05
N THR A 307 17.49 -12.65 10.81
CA THR A 307 17.72 -11.22 11.08
C THR A 307 18.24 -10.47 9.88
N ASP A 308 18.82 -11.13 8.87
CA ASP A 308 19.51 -10.48 7.75
C ASP A 308 18.56 -10.11 6.61
N ILE A 309 17.28 -10.46 6.74
CA ILE A 309 16.26 -10.25 5.71
C ILE A 309 15.17 -9.33 6.23
N ALA A 310 14.76 -8.39 5.39
CA ALA A 310 13.58 -7.58 5.63
C ALA A 310 12.32 -8.41 5.30
N PRO A 311 11.30 -8.46 6.18
CA PRO A 311 10.07 -9.19 5.89
C PRO A 311 9.40 -8.85 4.55
N GLU A 312 9.58 -7.61 4.09
CA GLU A 312 9.01 -7.10 2.85
C GLU A 312 9.61 -7.77 1.61
N ASP A 313 10.84 -8.29 1.73
CA ASP A 313 11.53 -9.02 0.67
C ASP A 313 11.15 -10.50 0.64
N VAL A 314 10.46 -11.00 1.66
CA VAL A 314 10.13 -12.43 1.78
C VAL A 314 8.89 -12.76 0.96
N ARG A 315 9.02 -13.76 0.09
CA ARG A 315 7.91 -14.34 -0.66
C ARG A 315 7.19 -15.37 0.19
N ASP A 316 7.95 -16.29 0.78
CA ASP A 316 7.44 -17.35 1.64
C ASP A 316 8.52 -17.85 2.60
N ILE A 317 8.08 -18.43 3.72
CA ILE A 317 8.92 -19.16 4.66
C ILE A 317 8.40 -20.56 4.81
N GLN A 318 9.29 -21.53 4.67
CA GLN A 318 8.97 -22.94 4.78
C GLN A 318 9.80 -23.55 5.89
N VAL A 319 9.15 -24.32 6.76
CA VAL A 319 9.83 -25.01 7.85
C VAL A 319 9.72 -26.51 7.62
N LEU A 320 10.87 -27.15 7.39
CA LEU A 320 11.01 -28.60 7.30
C LEU A 320 11.16 -29.15 8.71
N LYS A 321 10.15 -29.89 9.16
CA LYS A 321 10.07 -30.40 10.56
C LYS A 321 10.53 -31.84 10.68
N ASP A 322 10.53 -32.58 9.58
CA ASP A 322 10.89 -33.99 9.53
C ASP A 322 12.32 -34.20 9.07
N ALA A 323 12.97 -35.21 9.66
CA ALA A 323 14.31 -35.62 9.29
C ALA A 323 14.41 -36.04 7.82
N ALA A 324 13.37 -36.66 7.25
CA ALA A 324 13.37 -37.07 5.84
C ALA A 324 13.42 -35.87 4.88
N SER A 325 12.64 -34.82 5.13
CA SER A 325 12.64 -33.60 4.32
C SER A 325 13.91 -32.76 4.56
N ALA A 326 14.41 -32.76 5.79
CA ALA A 326 15.57 -31.98 6.21
C ALA A 326 16.92 -32.64 5.86
N ALA A 327 16.96 -33.97 5.62
CA ALA A 327 18.17 -34.75 5.37
C ALA A 327 19.00 -34.26 4.19
N ILE A 328 18.37 -33.62 3.20
CA ILE A 328 19.05 -33.03 2.04
C ILE A 328 20.06 -31.96 2.47
N TYR A 329 19.80 -31.28 3.59
CA TYR A 329 20.67 -30.24 4.15
C TYR A 329 21.70 -30.76 5.15
N GLY A 330 21.79 -32.09 5.32
CA GLY A 330 22.82 -32.76 6.09
C GLY A 330 22.64 -32.72 7.61
N SER A 331 23.71 -33.02 8.35
CA SER A 331 23.67 -33.20 9.81
C SER A 331 23.27 -31.94 10.60
N ARG A 332 23.49 -30.75 10.03
CA ARG A 332 23.09 -29.47 10.63
C ARG A 332 21.57 -29.27 10.66
N ALA A 333 20.83 -30.07 9.92
CA ALA A 333 19.38 -30.01 9.79
C ALA A 333 18.63 -30.81 10.89
N ALA A 334 19.36 -31.37 11.87
CA ALA A 334 18.79 -32.22 12.93
C ALA A 334 17.72 -31.51 13.77
N ALA A 335 17.86 -30.20 13.99
CA ALA A 335 16.88 -29.37 14.70
C ALA A 335 15.80 -28.76 13.77
N GLY A 336 15.72 -29.21 12.52
CA GLY A 336 14.84 -28.67 11.47
C GLY A 336 15.53 -27.62 10.59
N VAL A 337 14.88 -27.29 9.48
CA VAL A 337 15.37 -26.30 8.50
C VAL A 337 14.29 -25.27 8.24
N ILE A 338 14.68 -24.00 8.24
CA ILE A 338 13.84 -22.87 7.85
C ILE A 338 14.36 -22.35 6.51
N LEU A 339 13.58 -22.55 5.45
CA LEU A 339 13.85 -21.97 4.15
C LEU A 339 13.12 -20.64 4.03
N VAL A 340 13.84 -19.62 3.63
CA VAL A 340 13.30 -18.31 3.30
C VAL A 340 13.52 -18.10 1.81
N THR A 341 12.43 -17.91 1.07
CA THR A 341 12.49 -17.56 -0.35
C THR A 341 12.20 -16.08 -0.50
N THR A 342 13.07 -15.36 -1.20
CA THR A 342 12.87 -13.92 -1.44
C THR A 342 12.07 -13.66 -2.71
N LYS A 343 11.46 -12.48 -2.77
CA LYS A 343 10.66 -12.02 -3.92
C LYS A 343 11.55 -11.88 -5.16
N ARG A 344 11.05 -12.40 -6.27
CA ARG A 344 11.64 -12.32 -7.61
C ARG A 344 10.58 -11.82 -8.57
N ALA A 345 10.99 -11.14 -9.64
CA ALA A 345 10.06 -10.69 -10.67
C ALA A 345 9.46 -11.90 -11.40
N GLN A 346 8.13 -12.00 -11.42
CA GLN A 346 7.40 -13.09 -12.08
C GLN A 346 6.96 -12.70 -13.49
N ASN A 347 6.47 -11.47 -13.65
CA ASN A 347 5.90 -10.95 -14.89
C ASN A 347 6.82 -9.91 -15.55
N ASN A 348 6.63 -9.66 -16.84
CA ASN A 348 7.36 -8.63 -17.59
C ASN A 348 6.85 -7.20 -17.28
N GLU A 349 5.83 -7.09 -16.46
CA GLU A 349 5.25 -5.81 -16.09
C GLU A 349 6.06 -5.15 -14.99
N PHE A 350 6.32 -3.87 -15.20
CA PHE A 350 6.92 -3.03 -14.19
C PHE A 350 5.94 -2.78 -13.05
N HIS A 351 6.35 -3.15 -11.85
CA HIS A 351 5.63 -2.96 -10.61
C HIS A 351 6.50 -2.15 -9.64
N LEU A 352 5.95 -1.02 -9.19
CA LEU A 352 6.53 -0.18 -8.17
C LEU A 352 5.62 -0.22 -6.95
N SER A 353 6.19 -0.56 -5.79
CA SER A 353 5.48 -0.54 -4.51
C SER A 353 6.25 0.27 -3.50
N TYR A 354 5.55 1.15 -2.78
CA TYR A 354 6.07 1.87 -1.64
C TYR A 354 5.15 1.66 -0.45
N ASN A 355 5.73 1.28 0.68
CA ASN A 355 5.04 1.13 1.96
C ASN A 355 5.74 1.98 3.02
N GLY A 356 4.97 2.81 3.72
CA GLY A 356 5.43 3.65 4.82
C GLY A 356 4.57 3.42 6.05
N GLU A 357 5.21 3.19 7.18
CA GLU A 357 4.55 2.94 8.46
C GLU A 357 5.20 3.78 9.55
N TYR A 358 4.37 4.33 10.43
CA TYR A 358 4.79 5.05 11.62
C TYR A 358 3.91 4.62 12.79
N SER A 359 4.54 4.21 13.88
CA SER A 359 3.89 3.59 15.02
C SER A 359 4.37 4.20 16.33
N ILE A 360 3.47 4.19 17.32
CA ILE A 360 3.77 4.59 18.70
C ILE A 360 3.56 3.35 19.56
N ASP A 361 4.61 2.92 20.26
CA ASP A 361 4.57 1.78 21.16
C ASP A 361 4.49 2.26 22.62
N ALA A 362 3.67 1.60 23.41
CA ALA A 362 3.57 1.82 24.85
C ALA A 362 3.69 0.48 25.58
N PRO A 363 4.31 0.43 26.77
CA PRO A 363 4.40 -0.79 27.55
C PRO A 363 3.01 -1.22 28.02
N THR A 364 2.62 -2.45 27.70
CA THR A 364 1.31 -3.01 28.08
C THR A 364 1.16 -3.16 29.60
N ALA A 365 2.25 -3.51 30.29
CA ALA A 365 2.30 -3.61 31.74
C ALA A 365 3.71 -3.26 32.23
N LYS A 366 3.79 -2.45 33.29
CA LYS A 366 5.01 -2.20 34.06
C LYS A 366 4.87 -2.93 35.41
N PRO A 367 5.88 -3.66 35.90
CA PRO A 367 5.88 -4.20 37.25
C PRO A 367 5.66 -3.06 38.26
N LYS A 368 4.72 -3.24 39.19
CA LYS A 368 4.48 -2.27 40.26
C LYS A 368 5.32 -2.65 41.46
N PHE A 369 6.26 -1.80 41.83
CA PHE A 369 7.03 -1.95 43.05
C PHE A 369 6.30 -1.30 44.22
N ALA A 370 6.55 -1.80 45.42
CA ALA A 370 6.06 -1.16 46.64
C ALA A 370 6.67 0.25 46.73
N ASN A 371 5.84 1.25 46.96
CA ASN A 371 6.33 2.59 47.30
C ASN A 371 6.97 2.57 48.70
N ALA A 372 7.70 3.63 49.05
CA ALA A 372 8.42 3.70 50.33
C ALA A 372 7.51 3.44 51.56
N VAL A 373 6.26 3.92 51.53
CA VAL A 373 5.28 3.72 52.62
C VAL A 373 4.86 2.26 52.72
N GLN A 374 4.52 1.63 51.60
CA GLN A 374 4.16 0.20 51.53
C GLN A 374 5.32 -0.68 51.98
N TRP A 375 6.55 -0.31 51.62
CA TRP A 375 7.75 -1.01 52.05
C TRP A 375 7.93 -0.92 53.58
N MET A 376 7.85 0.29 54.16
CA MET A 376 7.95 0.49 55.61
C MET A 376 6.85 -0.29 56.36
N SER A 377 5.60 -0.20 55.91
CA SER A 377 4.48 -0.94 56.51
C SER A 377 4.67 -2.46 56.40
N GLY A 378 5.19 -2.96 55.28
CA GLY A 378 5.47 -4.39 55.11
C GLY A 378 6.58 -4.91 56.02
N ILE A 379 7.64 -4.12 56.23
CA ILE A 379 8.71 -4.47 57.18
C ILE A 379 8.20 -4.47 58.63
N ASN A 380 7.32 -3.53 58.95
CA ASN A 380 6.66 -3.45 60.24
C ASN A 380 5.74 -4.66 60.50
N GLU A 381 4.93 -5.04 59.52
CA GLU A 381 4.07 -6.22 59.58
C GLU A 381 4.90 -7.50 59.73
N LEU A 382 6.01 -7.61 58.99
CA LEU A 382 6.97 -8.72 59.13
C LEU A 382 7.51 -8.81 60.57
N ALA A 383 7.98 -7.69 61.13
CA ALA A 383 8.53 -7.67 62.48
C ALA A 383 7.48 -8.01 63.54
N PHE A 384 6.24 -7.54 63.37
CA PHE A 384 5.13 -7.86 64.26
C PHE A 384 4.79 -9.36 64.21
N ASN A 385 4.74 -9.94 63.02
CA ASN A 385 4.52 -11.39 62.84
C ASN A 385 5.66 -12.24 63.44
N ASP A 386 6.89 -11.71 63.44
CA ASP A 386 8.07 -12.33 64.08
C ASP A 386 8.11 -12.10 65.62
N GLY A 387 7.10 -11.45 66.20
CA GLY A 387 6.92 -11.31 67.65
C GLY A 387 7.34 -9.96 68.22
N ALA A 388 7.49 -8.92 67.39
CA ALA A 388 7.69 -7.56 67.89
C ALA A 388 6.51 -7.10 68.75
N SER A 389 6.79 -6.24 69.74
CA SER A 389 5.80 -5.78 70.71
C SER A 389 4.75 -4.83 70.14
N SER A 390 5.00 -4.24 68.97
CA SER A 390 4.10 -3.29 68.30
C SER A 390 4.21 -3.43 66.78
N LEU A 391 3.12 -3.12 66.08
CA LEU A 391 3.09 -3.02 64.62
C LEU A 391 4.01 -1.91 64.09
N TYR A 392 4.45 -0.98 64.94
CA TYR A 392 5.31 0.15 64.56
C TYR A 392 6.69 0.10 65.22
N SER A 393 7.19 -1.11 65.53
CA SER A 393 8.47 -1.29 66.23
C SER A 393 9.70 -0.89 65.41
N ILE A 394 9.68 -1.03 64.08
CA ILE A 394 10.82 -0.65 63.21
C ILE A 394 10.63 0.78 62.68
N TYR A 395 9.51 1.02 62.02
CA TYR A 395 9.15 2.33 61.49
C TYR A 395 8.00 2.93 62.31
N PRO A 396 8.20 4.11 62.92
CA PRO A 396 7.15 4.80 63.66
C PRO A 396 5.93 5.15 62.78
N GLU A 397 4.74 5.09 63.37
CA GLU A 397 3.47 5.39 62.69
C GLU A 397 3.41 6.84 62.15
N ASP A 398 3.98 7.79 62.90
CA ASP A 398 4.07 9.20 62.51
C ASP A 398 4.94 9.39 61.27
N LEU A 399 6.04 8.65 61.13
CA LEU A 399 6.87 8.67 59.93
C LEU A 399 6.10 8.14 58.71
N ILE A 400 5.40 7.01 58.85
CA ILE A 400 4.64 6.38 57.76
C ILE A 400 3.51 7.31 57.29
N ASN A 401 2.75 7.88 58.21
CA ASN A 401 1.61 8.74 57.89
C ASN A 401 2.04 10.09 57.30
N ASN A 402 3.16 10.65 57.76
CA ASN A 402 3.67 11.94 57.28
C ASN A 402 4.66 11.81 56.12
N TYR A 403 5.02 10.61 55.68
CA TYR A 403 6.07 10.39 54.67
C TYR A 403 5.83 11.18 53.38
N ALA A 404 4.58 11.23 52.91
CA ALA A 404 4.23 11.99 51.70
C ALA A 404 4.47 13.50 51.85
N GLN A 405 4.26 14.05 53.05
CA GLN A 405 4.53 15.45 53.36
C GLN A 405 6.03 15.71 53.51
N LEU A 406 6.73 14.84 54.25
CA LEU A 406 8.18 14.90 54.45
C LEU A 406 8.95 14.82 53.12
N ARG A 407 8.49 13.97 52.19
CA ARG A 407 8.98 13.91 50.81
C ARG A 407 8.76 15.20 50.03
N ALA A 408 7.63 15.87 50.23
CA ALA A 408 7.36 17.14 49.55
C ALA A 408 8.25 18.28 50.07
N GLU A 409 8.70 18.20 51.33
CA GLU A 409 9.61 19.16 51.94
C GLU A 409 11.09 18.88 51.62
N ASP A 410 11.51 17.61 51.68
CA ASP A 410 12.87 17.15 51.41
C ASP A 410 12.88 15.82 50.62
N PRO A 411 12.80 15.89 49.28
CA PRO A 411 12.77 14.71 48.42
C PRO A 411 14.04 13.83 48.50
N ASP A 412 15.20 14.42 48.81
CA ASP A 412 16.48 13.71 48.85
C ASP A 412 16.60 12.87 50.13
N ARG A 413 16.03 13.37 51.24
CA ARG A 413 16.00 12.65 52.52
C ARG A 413 14.88 11.61 52.60
N TYR A 414 13.77 11.81 51.90
CA TYR A 414 12.62 10.91 51.87
C TYR A 414 12.31 10.44 50.43
N PRO A 415 13.22 9.68 49.80
CA PRO A 415 13.07 9.25 48.42
C PRO A 415 11.95 8.21 48.28
N ASP A 416 11.23 8.27 47.17
CA ASP A 416 10.24 7.28 46.75
C ASP A 416 10.15 7.32 45.22
N THR A 417 11.26 6.92 44.62
CA THR A 417 11.50 7.00 43.18
C THR A 417 10.90 5.78 42.49
N ASP A 418 10.05 6.02 41.49
CA ASP A 418 9.62 4.96 40.58
C ASP A 418 10.77 4.64 39.60
N PHE A 419 11.56 3.63 39.94
CA PHE A 419 12.68 3.19 39.11
C PHE A 419 12.24 2.66 37.74
N MET A 420 11.00 2.14 37.61
CA MET A 420 10.50 1.67 36.31
C MET A 420 10.14 2.84 35.41
N ASP A 421 9.53 3.89 35.96
CA ASP A 421 9.24 5.10 35.20
C ASP A 421 10.51 5.91 34.89
N LEU A 422 11.51 5.87 35.77
CA LEU A 422 12.81 6.48 35.53
C LEU A 422 13.61 5.75 34.44
N GLY A 423 13.56 4.41 34.42
CA GLY A 423 14.34 3.58 33.51
C GLY A 423 13.66 3.30 32.16
N LEU A 424 12.33 3.36 32.10
CA LEU A 424 11.54 3.07 30.90
C LEU A 424 10.76 4.29 30.44
N LYS A 425 10.92 4.62 29.16
CA LYS A 425 10.08 5.61 28.46
C LYS A 425 8.61 5.19 28.53
N SER A 426 7.73 6.18 28.67
CA SER A 426 6.28 5.94 28.65
C SER A 426 5.80 5.52 27.28
N ASN A 427 6.33 6.12 26.21
CA ASN A 427 6.06 5.75 24.83
C ASN A 427 7.36 5.75 24.03
N THR A 428 7.44 4.91 23.02
CA THR A 428 8.47 4.91 21.97
C THR A 428 7.80 5.01 20.61
N TYR A 429 8.59 5.26 19.57
CA TYR A 429 8.11 5.25 18.20
C TYR A 429 9.01 4.37 17.34
N HIS A 430 8.43 3.87 16.26
CA HIS A 430 9.17 3.26 15.18
C HIS A 430 8.60 3.66 13.83
N GLN A 431 9.48 3.67 12.83
CA GLN A 431 9.13 3.97 11.45
C GLN A 431 9.75 2.94 10.51
N ARG A 432 9.04 2.69 9.42
CA ARG A 432 9.44 1.72 8.41
C ARG A 432 9.10 2.25 7.02
N HIS A 433 10.07 2.15 6.13
CA HIS A 433 9.92 2.52 4.73
C HIS A 433 10.42 1.36 3.87
N SER A 434 9.59 0.90 2.94
CA SER A 434 9.91 -0.20 2.04
C SER A 434 9.57 0.23 0.63
N LEU A 435 10.59 0.30 -0.22
CA LEU A 435 10.47 0.53 -1.65
C LEU A 435 10.82 -0.77 -2.37
N SER A 436 9.94 -1.24 -3.23
CA SER A 436 10.16 -2.42 -4.07
C SER A 436 9.90 -2.08 -5.52
N LEU A 437 10.79 -2.54 -6.38
CA LEU A 437 10.76 -2.36 -7.82
C LEU A 437 10.97 -3.71 -8.48
N SER A 438 9.95 -4.24 -9.14
CA SER A 438 10.09 -5.47 -9.91
C SER A 438 9.68 -5.24 -11.35
N GLY A 439 10.40 -5.83 -12.29
CA GLY A 439 10.05 -5.74 -13.69
C GLY A 439 11.04 -6.51 -14.55
N GLY A 440 10.78 -6.57 -15.84
CA GLY A 440 11.66 -7.32 -16.72
C GLY A 440 11.12 -7.50 -18.12
N THR A 441 11.87 -8.25 -18.90
CA THR A 441 11.50 -8.81 -20.19
C THR A 441 11.57 -10.33 -20.09
N ASP A 442 11.18 -11.05 -21.15
CA ASP A 442 11.28 -12.52 -21.19
C ASP A 442 12.70 -13.04 -20.91
N LYS A 443 13.73 -12.23 -21.21
CA LYS A 443 15.14 -12.59 -21.04
C LYS A 443 15.78 -12.09 -19.75
N LEU A 444 15.21 -11.06 -19.13
CA LEU A 444 15.76 -10.45 -17.92
C LEU A 444 14.64 -10.10 -16.96
N LYS A 445 14.62 -10.75 -15.80
CA LYS A 445 13.70 -10.42 -14.71
C LYS A 445 14.51 -9.86 -13.54
N THR A 446 14.16 -8.66 -13.09
CA THR A 446 14.87 -7.98 -11.99
C THR A 446 13.89 -7.57 -10.89
N ASN A 447 14.31 -7.74 -9.65
CA ASN A 447 13.65 -7.20 -8.47
C ASN A 447 14.69 -6.46 -7.63
N PHE A 448 14.39 -5.21 -7.30
CA PHE A 448 15.18 -4.35 -6.44
C PHE A 448 14.33 -3.93 -5.25
N SER A 449 14.89 -3.97 -4.05
CA SER A 449 14.22 -3.45 -2.87
C SER A 449 15.17 -2.65 -1.98
N LEU A 450 14.61 -1.60 -1.39
CA LEU A 450 15.26 -0.72 -0.42
C LEU A 450 14.34 -0.60 0.78
N ASN A 451 14.81 -1.09 1.92
CA ASN A 451 14.07 -1.07 3.18
C ASN A 451 14.84 -0.27 4.22
N TYR A 452 14.15 0.63 4.92
CA TYR A 452 14.66 1.38 6.05
C TYR A 452 13.76 1.13 7.26
N PHE A 453 14.37 0.83 8.39
CA PHE A 453 13.69 0.61 9.66
C PHE A 453 14.42 1.35 10.76
N ASP A 454 13.68 2.07 11.58
CA ASP A 454 14.20 2.81 12.73
C ASP A 454 13.22 2.64 13.91
N SER A 455 13.75 2.28 15.06
CA SER A 455 12.97 2.00 16.26
C SER A 455 13.72 2.35 17.52
N GLU A 456 13.01 3.05 18.41
CA GLU A 456 13.49 3.28 19.76
C GLU A 456 13.13 2.11 20.69
N ALA A 457 14.06 1.74 21.58
CA ALA A 457 13.72 0.86 22.69
C ALA A 457 13.08 1.64 23.85
N LEU A 458 12.31 0.94 24.68
CA LEU A 458 11.72 1.50 25.90
C LEU A 458 12.78 1.94 26.91
N ILE A 459 13.96 1.32 26.90
CA ILE A 459 15.09 1.72 27.75
C ILE A 459 15.80 2.91 27.09
N ASP A 460 16.13 3.91 27.89
CA ASP A 460 16.81 5.10 27.40
C ASP A 460 18.17 4.76 26.75
N LYS A 461 18.51 5.51 25.68
CA LYS A 461 19.76 5.39 24.89
C LYS A 461 19.97 4.07 24.11
N LYS A 462 18.91 3.31 23.83
CA LYS A 462 19.00 2.14 22.95
C LYS A 462 18.08 2.32 21.74
N ASN A 463 18.64 2.74 20.62
CA ASN A 463 17.95 2.88 19.34
C ASN A 463 18.49 1.85 18.35
N TYR A 464 17.65 1.43 17.40
CA TYR A 464 18.02 0.48 16.38
C TYR A 464 17.59 0.99 15.00
N GLU A 465 18.58 1.17 14.14
CA GLU A 465 18.41 1.60 12.77
C GLU A 465 18.95 0.53 11.83
N ARG A 466 18.26 0.30 10.72
CA ARG A 466 18.63 -0.70 9.74
C ARG A 466 18.27 -0.25 8.33
N TYR A 467 19.23 -0.42 7.44
CA TYR A 467 19.07 -0.26 5.99
C TYR A 467 19.29 -1.62 5.33
N ASN A 468 18.36 -2.04 4.48
CA ASN A 468 18.53 -3.23 3.64
C ASN A 468 18.38 -2.84 2.18
N ILE A 469 19.32 -3.33 1.37
CA ILE A 469 19.29 -3.20 -0.07
C ILE A 469 19.37 -4.63 -0.62
N ARG A 470 18.43 -5.00 -1.47
CA ARG A 470 18.44 -6.30 -2.13
C ARG A 470 18.19 -6.14 -3.62
N THR A 471 18.87 -6.97 -4.40
CA THR A 471 18.68 -7.03 -5.85
C THR A 471 18.76 -8.47 -6.30
N ASN A 472 17.71 -8.93 -6.96
CA ASN A 472 17.58 -10.26 -7.51
C ASN A 472 17.47 -10.12 -9.03
N ASN A 473 18.42 -10.68 -9.78
CA ASN A 473 18.41 -10.65 -11.24
C ASN A 473 18.45 -12.08 -11.79
N ASP A 474 17.51 -12.38 -12.67
CA ASP A 474 17.41 -13.64 -13.39
C ASP A 474 17.56 -13.39 -14.89
N TYR A 475 18.53 -14.07 -15.50
CA TYR A 475 18.85 -13.96 -16.92
C TYR A 475 18.57 -15.31 -17.61
N THR A 476 17.70 -15.29 -18.61
CA THR A 476 17.46 -16.44 -19.49
C THR A 476 18.33 -16.29 -20.73
N ILE A 477 19.37 -17.13 -20.84
CA ILE A 477 20.39 -16.99 -21.91
C ILE A 477 19.98 -17.69 -23.21
N ASN A 478 18.98 -18.58 -23.20
CA ASN A 478 18.51 -19.31 -24.39
C ASN A 478 16.98 -19.36 -24.47
#